data_AF-A0AAV5C0D8-F1
#
_entry.id   AF-A0AAV5C0D8-F1
#
_cell.length_a   1.000
_cell.length_b   1.000
_cell.length_c   1.000
_cell.angle_alpha   90.00
_cell.angle_beta   90.00
_cell.angle_gamma   90.00
#
_symmetry.space_group_name_H-M   'P 1'
#
loop_
_entity.id
_entity.type
_entity.pdbx_description
1 polymer ?
#
loop_
_entity_poly.entity_id
_entity_poly.type
_entity_poly.pdbx_seq_one_letter_code
_entity_poly.pdbx_strand_id
1 'polypeptide(L)'
;MSSNPDGGKSFARRDLLLKIQSEAQKSWEDNKVFEADPGNSRPGPGEKFFGNFPYPYMNGLLHLGHAFSLSKLEFGAAYHRLRGSNVLLPFAFHCTGMPIKASADKLAREIQQYGNPPVFPATEDVIFEVVDNQADQAVAVAPDKFKSKKSKAASKAGVQKFQWEIMKGFGLSDEDIAKFQDPYHWLTYFPPLAKEDLKAFGLGCDWRRSFITTDMNPFYDAFVRWQMRKLKKMGKVVKDMRYTIYSPLDGQPCADHDRATGEGVLPQEYVLIKMEVVPPFPPKFKALEGRKVYLAAATLRPETMYGQTNCWVLPDGKYGAFEINDTDVFILTSRSALNLAYQNQSRIPEKPTCLAELSGN
;
A
#
# COMPACT_ATOMS: atom_id res chain seq x y z
N MET A 1 -1.51 17.95 -56.35
CA MET A 1 -2.04 18.60 -55.12
C MET A 1 -2.91 17.58 -54.40
N SER A 2 -2.33 16.78 -53.51
CA SER A 2 -3.09 15.84 -52.68
C SER A 2 -3.49 16.55 -51.38
N SER A 3 -4.74 16.99 -51.33
CA SER A 3 -5.38 17.47 -50.10
C SER A 3 -5.51 16.32 -49.11
N ASN A 4 -4.86 16.46 -47.95
CA ASN A 4 -4.96 15.53 -46.83
C ASN A 4 -6.41 15.57 -46.27
N PRO A 5 -7.11 14.43 -46.04
CA PRO A 5 -8.54 14.44 -45.74
C PRO A 5 -8.90 14.61 -44.25
N ASP A 6 -7.92 14.73 -43.35
CA ASP A 6 -8.17 15.08 -41.96
C ASP A 6 -7.82 16.55 -41.72
N GLY A 7 -8.84 17.40 -41.57
CA GLY A 7 -8.70 18.78 -41.11
C GLY A 7 -8.14 18.81 -39.68
N GLY A 8 -6.82 18.67 -39.56
CA GLY A 8 -6.11 18.64 -38.29
C GLY A 8 -6.36 19.91 -37.49
N LYS A 9 -6.80 19.77 -36.25
CA LYS A 9 -6.95 20.89 -35.31
C LYS A 9 -5.63 21.66 -35.22
N SER A 10 -5.66 22.96 -35.47
CA SER A 10 -4.47 23.81 -35.31
C SER A 10 -4.04 23.85 -33.84
N PHE A 11 -2.78 23.48 -33.58
CA PHE A 11 -2.17 23.52 -32.24
C PHE A 11 -1.42 24.82 -31.95
N ALA A 12 -1.47 25.81 -32.83
CA ALA A 12 -0.68 27.04 -32.74
C ALA A 12 -0.80 27.78 -31.38
N ARG A 13 -2.00 27.81 -30.78
CA ARG A 13 -2.20 28.41 -29.45
C ARG A 13 -1.52 27.62 -28.33
N ARG A 14 -1.61 26.30 -28.36
CA ARG A 14 -0.92 25.41 -27.41
C ARG A 14 0.58 25.58 -27.55
N ASP A 15 1.09 25.56 -28.78
CA ASP A 15 2.52 25.64 -29.05
C ASP A 15 3.10 27.00 -28.63
N LEU A 16 2.33 28.09 -28.80
CA LEU A 16 2.67 29.40 -28.26
C LEU A 16 2.74 29.38 -26.72
N LEU A 17 1.77 28.77 -26.04
CA LEU A 17 1.78 28.65 -24.58
C LEU A 17 2.99 27.83 -24.09
N LEU A 18 3.31 26.72 -24.76
CA LEU A 18 4.48 25.89 -24.44
C LEU A 18 5.80 26.67 -24.62
N LYS A 19 5.89 27.51 -25.65
CA LYS A 19 7.05 28.40 -25.84
C LYS A 19 7.19 29.40 -24.70
N ILE A 20 6.11 30.11 -24.35
CA ILE A 20 6.11 31.09 -23.24
C ILE A 20 6.46 30.40 -21.92
N GLN A 21 5.90 29.21 -21.67
CA GLN A 21 6.18 28.41 -20.48
C GLN A 21 7.68 28.06 -20.38
N SER A 22 8.27 27.56 -21.46
CA SER A 22 9.70 27.20 -21.50
C SER A 22 10.61 28.42 -21.26
N GLU A 23 10.30 29.55 -21.89
CA GLU A 23 11.04 30.81 -21.70
C GLU A 23 10.95 31.32 -20.25
N ALA A 24 9.76 31.28 -19.65
CA ALA A 24 9.55 31.68 -18.26
C ALA A 24 10.27 30.75 -17.26
N GLN A 25 10.15 29.43 -17.45
CA GLN A 25 10.80 28.43 -16.59
C GLN A 25 12.32 28.55 -16.64
N LYS A 26 12.89 28.76 -17.83
CA LYS A 26 14.32 29.01 -17.99
C LYS A 26 14.76 30.27 -17.24
N SER A 27 14.00 31.37 -17.37
CA SER A 27 14.27 32.60 -16.63
C SER A 27 14.20 32.40 -15.11
N TRP A 28 13.24 31.62 -14.62
CA TRP A 28 13.15 31.30 -13.18
C TRP A 28 14.35 30.51 -12.67
N GLU A 29 14.84 29.56 -13.45
CA GLU A 29 16.01 28.75 -13.11
C GLU A 29 17.31 29.57 -13.16
N ASP A 30 17.54 30.33 -14.23
CA ASP A 30 18.72 31.18 -14.40
C ASP A 30 18.84 32.23 -13.27
N ASN A 31 17.70 32.79 -12.85
CA ASN A 31 17.63 33.81 -11.79
C ASN A 31 17.40 33.22 -10.39
N LYS A 32 17.25 31.90 -10.26
CA LYS A 32 17.05 31.20 -8.97
C LYS A 32 15.92 31.77 -8.11
N VAL A 33 14.82 32.22 -8.75
CA VAL A 33 13.79 33.06 -8.10
C VAL A 33 13.01 32.37 -6.97
N PHE A 34 13.09 31.05 -6.87
CA PHE A 34 12.43 30.25 -5.85
C PHE A 34 13.38 29.72 -4.76
N GLU A 35 14.68 30.01 -4.87
CA GLU A 35 15.64 29.72 -3.81
C GLU A 35 15.44 30.71 -2.65
N ALA A 36 15.00 30.21 -1.51
CA ALA A 36 14.69 31.03 -0.34
C ALA A 36 15.72 30.78 0.76
N ASP A 37 16.34 31.86 1.24
CA ASP A 37 17.25 31.85 2.37
C ASP A 37 16.62 32.53 3.59
N PRO A 38 16.89 32.04 4.82
CA PRO A 38 16.38 32.68 6.02
C PRO A 38 17.06 34.05 6.21
N GLY A 39 16.29 35.03 6.68
CA GLY A 39 16.85 36.32 7.10
C GLY A 39 17.66 36.22 8.40
N ASN A 40 18.38 37.28 8.74
CA ASN A 40 19.21 37.36 9.95
C ASN A 40 18.40 37.45 11.25
N SER A 41 17.14 37.86 11.18
CA SER A 41 16.23 38.01 12.32
C SER A 41 15.05 37.04 12.22
N ARG A 42 14.43 36.77 13.37
CA ARG A 42 13.21 35.97 13.42
C ARG A 42 12.08 36.71 12.66
N PRO A 43 11.40 36.06 11.71
CA PRO A 43 10.34 36.71 10.95
C PRO A 43 9.13 37.00 11.84
N GLY A 44 8.57 38.20 11.67
CA GLY A 44 7.29 38.62 12.22
C GLY A 44 6.10 37.91 11.57
N PRO A 45 4.87 38.12 12.10
CA PRO A 45 3.66 37.54 11.53
C PRO A 45 3.48 37.94 10.05
N GLY A 46 3.39 36.94 9.17
CA GLY A 46 3.18 37.17 7.73
C GLY A 46 4.45 37.42 6.90
N GLU A 47 5.62 37.55 7.52
CA GLU A 47 6.89 37.76 6.80
C GLU A 47 7.46 36.48 6.18
N LYS A 48 6.98 35.31 6.60
CA LYS A 48 7.33 34.03 5.97
C LYS A 48 6.10 33.19 5.65
N PHE A 49 6.24 32.35 4.64
CA PHE A 49 5.35 31.23 4.38
C PHE A 49 6.19 29.99 4.16
N PHE A 50 5.91 28.93 4.93
CA PHE A 50 6.55 27.63 4.73
C PHE A 50 5.47 26.63 4.35
N GLY A 51 5.49 26.19 3.10
CA GLY A 51 4.59 25.18 2.59
C GLY A 51 5.31 23.85 2.44
N ASN A 52 4.62 22.76 2.76
CA ASN A 52 5.15 21.41 2.57
C ASN A 52 4.10 20.49 1.96
N PHE A 53 4.49 19.71 0.97
CA PHE A 53 3.67 18.66 0.38
C PHE A 53 4.17 17.31 0.90
N PRO A 54 3.30 16.39 1.36
CA PRO A 54 3.71 15.04 1.70
C PRO A 54 4.43 14.41 0.50
N TYR A 55 5.73 14.16 0.66
CA TYR A 55 6.56 13.68 -0.45
C TYR A 55 5.96 12.39 -1.07
N PRO A 56 5.81 12.31 -2.40
CA PRO A 56 5.16 11.16 -3.04
C PRO A 56 6.08 9.93 -3.07
N TYR A 57 5.48 8.74 -3.13
CA TYR A 57 6.21 7.48 -3.32
C TYR A 57 6.82 7.38 -4.71
N MET A 58 8.07 6.93 -4.79
CA MET A 58 8.88 6.84 -6.01
C MET A 58 8.82 5.45 -6.67
N ASN A 59 7.65 4.82 -6.64
CA ASN A 59 7.39 3.53 -7.29
C ASN A 59 6.79 3.69 -8.71
N GLY A 60 6.94 4.87 -9.32
CA GLY A 60 6.42 5.21 -10.64
C GLY A 60 6.41 6.72 -10.89
N LEU A 61 5.84 7.12 -12.04
CA LEU A 61 5.66 8.53 -12.41
C LEU A 61 4.54 9.21 -11.60
N LEU A 62 4.63 10.53 -11.46
CA LEU A 62 3.60 11.32 -10.79
C LEU A 62 2.35 11.42 -11.67
N HIS A 63 1.21 10.93 -11.18
CA HIS A 63 -0.08 11.09 -11.86
C HIS A 63 -0.80 12.41 -11.53
N LEU A 64 -1.84 12.75 -12.31
CA LEU A 64 -2.61 14.00 -12.18
C LEU A 64 -3.23 14.24 -10.78
N GLY A 65 -3.52 13.19 -10.01
CA GLY A 65 -3.95 13.32 -8.61
C GLY A 65 -2.90 13.99 -7.69
N HIS A 66 -1.60 13.79 -7.97
CA HIS A 66 -0.53 14.50 -7.29
C HIS A 66 -0.55 15.98 -7.66
N ALA A 67 -0.63 16.29 -8.96
CA ALA A 67 -0.73 17.67 -9.45
C ALA A 67 -1.93 18.42 -8.85
N PHE A 68 -3.10 17.77 -8.75
CA PHE A 68 -4.29 18.34 -8.10
C PHE A 68 -4.07 18.66 -6.62
N SER A 69 -3.37 17.78 -5.90
CA SER A 69 -3.13 17.96 -4.46
C SER A 69 -2.04 19.02 -4.22
N LEU A 70 -0.98 18.98 -5.02
CA LEU A 70 0.14 19.91 -5.05
C LEU A 70 -0.29 21.34 -5.41
N SER A 71 -1.20 21.51 -6.36
CA SER A 71 -1.58 22.83 -6.87
C SER A 71 -2.12 23.75 -5.77
N LYS A 72 -2.79 23.18 -4.76
CA LYS A 72 -3.26 23.91 -3.57
C LYS A 72 -2.11 24.62 -2.85
N LEU A 73 -0.97 23.93 -2.71
CA LEU A 73 0.22 24.47 -2.07
C LEU A 73 0.90 25.51 -2.95
N GLU A 74 1.03 25.23 -4.24
CA GLU A 74 1.63 26.16 -5.21
C GLU A 74 0.85 27.48 -5.27
N PHE A 75 -0.48 27.43 -5.37
CA PHE A 75 -1.32 28.64 -5.40
C PHE A 75 -1.21 29.44 -4.09
N GLY A 76 -1.16 28.76 -2.95
CA GLY A 76 -0.91 29.41 -1.66
C GLY A 76 0.45 30.11 -1.61
N ALA A 77 1.50 29.43 -2.07
CA ALA A 77 2.85 29.99 -2.12
C ALA A 77 2.94 31.20 -3.05
N ALA A 78 2.37 31.13 -4.25
CA ALA A 78 2.33 32.26 -5.18
C ALA A 78 1.60 33.48 -4.58
N TYR A 79 0.44 33.26 -3.93
CA TYR A 79 -0.27 34.30 -3.20
C TYR A 79 0.60 34.96 -2.11
N HIS A 80 1.31 34.16 -1.31
CA HIS A 80 2.18 34.66 -0.27
C HIS A 80 3.41 35.41 -0.81
N ARG A 81 3.97 34.99 -1.96
CA ARG A 81 5.03 35.75 -2.65
C ARG A 81 4.55 37.13 -3.06
N LEU A 82 3.35 37.24 -3.65
CA LEU A 82 2.75 38.53 -4.02
C LEU A 82 2.50 39.44 -2.82
N ARG A 83 2.32 38.86 -1.64
CA ARG A 83 2.18 39.58 -0.37
C ARG A 83 3.50 40.00 0.28
N GLY A 84 4.64 39.72 -0.36
CA GLY A 84 5.97 40.05 0.15
C GLY A 84 6.49 39.09 1.22
N SER A 85 5.84 37.93 1.44
CA SER A 85 6.36 36.92 2.36
C SER A 85 7.60 36.23 1.76
N ASN A 86 8.59 35.92 2.60
CA ASN A 86 9.66 34.99 2.25
C ASN A 86 9.09 33.57 2.18
N VAL A 87 8.97 33.03 0.97
CA VAL A 87 8.26 31.77 0.71
C VAL A 87 9.24 30.62 0.49
N LEU A 88 9.20 29.63 1.38
CA LEU A 88 9.92 28.38 1.23
C LEU A 88 8.96 27.26 0.84
N LEU A 89 9.19 26.67 -0.33
CA LEU A 89 8.59 25.41 -0.77
C LEU A 89 9.71 24.41 -1.11
N PRO A 90 10.03 23.44 -0.24
CA PRO A 90 10.88 22.33 -0.60
C PRO A 90 10.04 21.17 -1.13
N PHE A 91 10.70 20.25 -1.83
CA PHE A 91 10.08 19.01 -2.28
C PHE A 91 11.09 17.87 -2.17
N ALA A 92 10.67 16.75 -1.62
CA ALA A 92 11.48 15.54 -1.45
C ALA A 92 10.74 14.33 -2.05
N PHE A 93 11.41 13.19 -2.08
CA PHE A 93 10.97 12.01 -2.79
C PHE A 93 10.97 10.78 -1.87
N HIS A 94 9.81 10.17 -1.65
CA HIS A 94 9.65 9.08 -0.69
C HIS A 94 10.07 7.75 -1.31
N CYS A 95 11.18 7.22 -0.81
CA CYS A 95 11.70 5.92 -1.24
C CYS A 95 11.66 4.87 -0.12
N THR A 96 11.32 5.26 1.10
CA THR A 96 11.18 4.34 2.25
C THR A 96 9.83 3.62 2.18
N GLY A 97 9.83 2.31 2.39
CA GLY A 97 8.60 1.50 2.48
C GLY A 97 8.57 0.35 1.48
N MET A 98 7.53 -0.48 1.58
CA MET A 98 7.40 -1.70 0.78
C MET A 98 6.98 -1.52 -0.68
N PRO A 99 6.27 -0.45 -1.13
CA PRO A 99 5.78 -0.41 -2.51
C PRO A 99 6.86 -0.60 -3.58
N ILE A 100 8.04 0.02 -3.42
CA ILE A 100 9.16 -0.13 -4.36
C ILE A 100 9.69 -1.57 -4.33
N LYS A 101 9.95 -2.11 -3.14
CA LYS A 101 10.47 -3.48 -2.98
C LYS A 101 9.47 -4.52 -3.50
N ALA A 102 8.19 -4.38 -3.20
CA ALA A 102 7.13 -5.26 -3.68
C ALA A 102 7.01 -5.24 -5.21
N SER A 103 7.11 -4.06 -5.85
CA SER A 103 7.15 -3.95 -7.31
C SER A 103 8.41 -4.60 -7.91
N ALA A 104 9.58 -4.38 -7.31
CA ALA A 104 10.83 -5.00 -7.73
C ALA A 104 10.78 -6.54 -7.61
N ASP A 105 10.29 -7.05 -6.49
CA ASP A 105 10.17 -8.50 -6.25
C ASP A 105 9.10 -9.13 -7.15
N LYS A 106 8.00 -8.43 -7.43
CA LYS A 106 7.00 -8.88 -8.42
C LYS A 106 7.63 -8.98 -9.81
N LEU A 107 8.41 -7.98 -10.21
CA LEU A 107 9.11 -7.99 -11.50
C LEU A 107 10.14 -9.12 -11.57
N ALA A 108 10.91 -9.35 -10.51
CA ALA A 108 11.87 -10.45 -10.44
C ALA A 108 11.19 -11.82 -10.56
N ARG A 109 10.04 -12.03 -9.91
CA ARG A 109 9.25 -13.25 -10.06
C ARG A 109 8.72 -13.44 -11.48
N GLU A 110 8.19 -12.38 -12.10
CA GLU A 110 7.71 -12.45 -13.48
C GLU A 110 8.84 -12.82 -14.45
N ILE A 111 10.02 -12.23 -14.28
CA ILE A 111 11.20 -12.55 -15.10
C ILE A 111 11.66 -14.00 -14.87
N GLN A 112 11.70 -14.44 -13.62
CA GLN A 112 12.09 -15.81 -13.27
C GLN A 112 11.13 -16.85 -13.85
N GLN A 113 9.82 -16.56 -13.85
CA GLN A 113 8.78 -17.49 -14.27
C GLN A 113 8.55 -17.50 -15.78
N TYR A 114 8.65 -16.35 -16.44
CA TYR A 114 8.22 -16.18 -17.83
C TYR A 114 9.36 -15.78 -18.80
N GLY A 115 10.57 -15.52 -18.30
CA GLY A 115 11.74 -15.15 -19.10
C GLY A 115 12.06 -13.65 -19.11
N ASN A 116 13.12 -13.26 -19.82
CA ASN A 116 13.57 -11.87 -19.97
C ASN A 116 13.89 -11.56 -21.46
N PRO A 117 12.96 -10.96 -22.24
CA PRO A 117 11.65 -10.47 -21.83
C PRO A 117 10.65 -11.61 -21.53
N PRO A 118 9.67 -11.38 -20.63
CA PRO A 118 8.70 -12.39 -20.23
C PRO A 118 7.66 -12.67 -21.32
N VAL A 119 7.31 -13.95 -21.48
CA VAL A 119 6.21 -14.42 -22.32
C VAL A 119 5.07 -14.89 -21.42
N PHE A 120 4.04 -14.05 -21.28
CA PHE A 120 2.91 -14.35 -20.41
C PHE A 120 1.90 -15.30 -21.08
N PRO A 121 1.23 -16.19 -20.31
CA PRO A 121 0.11 -16.98 -20.82
C PRO A 121 -1.03 -16.07 -21.28
N ALA A 122 -1.80 -16.54 -22.27
CA ALA A 122 -2.94 -15.78 -22.80
C ALA A 122 -3.93 -15.45 -21.67
N THR A 123 -4.51 -14.25 -21.73
CA THR A 123 -5.35 -13.61 -20.69
C THR A 123 -6.60 -14.40 -20.24
N GLU A 124 -6.92 -15.52 -20.88
CA GLU A 124 -8.04 -16.39 -20.49
C GLU A 124 -7.67 -17.37 -19.35
N ASP A 125 -6.39 -17.64 -19.10
CA ASP A 125 -5.95 -18.69 -18.17
C ASP A 125 -5.57 -18.21 -16.76
N VAL A 126 -5.62 -16.90 -16.49
CA VAL A 126 -5.18 -16.33 -15.20
C VAL A 126 -6.35 -15.74 -14.42
N ILE A 127 -7.27 -16.61 -13.99
CA ILE A 127 -8.24 -16.28 -12.94
C ILE A 127 -7.60 -16.65 -11.60
N PHE A 128 -6.96 -15.68 -10.94
CA PHE A 128 -6.73 -15.83 -9.51
C PHE A 128 -8.08 -15.63 -8.81
N GLU A 129 -8.60 -16.67 -8.15
CA GLU A 129 -9.78 -16.57 -7.30
C GLU A 129 -9.51 -15.59 -6.15
N VAL A 130 -9.83 -14.32 -6.37
CA VAL A 130 -10.05 -13.38 -5.27
C VAL A 130 -11.45 -13.69 -4.76
N VAL A 131 -11.55 -14.50 -3.72
CA VAL A 131 -12.81 -14.74 -3.01
C VAL A 131 -13.21 -13.44 -2.31
N ASP A 132 -13.92 -12.58 -3.03
CA ASP A 132 -14.55 -11.36 -2.52
C ASP A 132 -15.82 -11.76 -1.75
N ASN A 133 -15.68 -12.08 -0.47
CA ASN A 133 -16.84 -12.24 0.42
C ASN A 133 -17.17 -10.89 1.06
N GLN A 134 -17.78 -10.00 0.29
CA GLN A 134 -18.50 -8.84 0.80
C GLN A 134 -19.92 -9.27 1.18
N ALA A 135 -20.14 -9.54 2.47
CA ALA A 135 -21.46 -9.42 3.08
C ALA A 135 -21.49 -8.09 3.85
N ASP A 136 -21.69 -7.00 3.14
CA ASP A 136 -21.92 -5.68 3.75
C ASP A 136 -23.35 -5.62 4.33
N GLN A 137 -23.44 -5.52 5.66
CA GLN A 137 -24.68 -5.12 6.33
C GLN A 137 -24.91 -3.63 6.08
N ALA A 138 -25.96 -3.33 5.30
CA ALA A 138 -26.45 -1.98 5.09
C ALA A 138 -27.08 -1.43 6.39
N VAL A 139 -26.48 -0.41 6.99
CA VAL A 139 -27.14 0.47 7.96
C VAL A 139 -27.39 1.81 7.28
N ALA A 140 -28.66 2.16 7.11
CA ALA A 140 -29.11 3.42 6.52
C ALA A 140 -28.88 4.59 7.50
N VAL A 141 -28.19 5.63 7.05
CA VAL A 141 -28.09 6.93 7.76
C VAL A 141 -28.28 8.08 6.76
N ALA A 142 -29.02 9.08 7.22
CA ALA A 142 -29.68 10.19 6.52
C ALA A 142 -28.81 11.07 5.57
N PRO A 143 -29.46 11.78 4.62
CA PRO A 143 -28.79 12.46 3.52
C PRO A 143 -28.51 13.92 3.86
N ASP A 144 -27.35 14.25 4.45
CA ASP A 144 -26.79 15.61 4.38
C ASP A 144 -25.34 15.73 4.85
N LYS A 145 -24.47 14.79 4.45
CA LYS A 145 -23.02 14.94 4.62
C LYS A 145 -22.30 14.63 3.32
N PHE A 146 -21.65 15.66 2.78
CA PHE A 146 -20.77 15.60 1.63
C PHE A 146 -19.64 14.56 1.89
N LYS A 147 -19.70 13.41 1.21
CA LYS A 147 -18.72 12.32 1.34
C LYS A 147 -17.49 12.60 0.48
N SER A 148 -16.33 12.79 1.11
CA SER A 148 -15.05 12.46 0.49
C SER A 148 -14.81 10.94 0.56
N LYS A 149 -15.62 10.15 -0.14
CA LYS A 149 -15.32 8.73 -0.40
C LYS A 149 -14.63 8.65 -1.77
N LYS A 150 -13.31 8.67 -1.78
CA LYS A 150 -12.52 8.00 -2.82
C LYS A 150 -11.56 7.05 -2.12
N SER A 151 -12.08 5.89 -1.73
CA SER A 151 -11.23 4.75 -1.45
C SER A 151 -10.51 4.39 -2.76
N LYS A 152 -9.19 4.19 -2.69
CA LYS A 152 -8.40 3.61 -3.79
C LYS A 152 -8.94 2.26 -4.28
N ALA A 153 -9.82 1.61 -3.51
CA ALA A 153 -10.41 0.31 -3.81
C ALA A 153 -11.27 0.28 -5.08
N ALA A 154 -12.00 1.35 -5.42
CA ALA A 154 -12.91 1.35 -6.57
C ALA A 154 -12.21 1.40 -7.94
N SER A 155 -10.87 1.54 -7.98
CA SER A 155 -10.10 1.70 -9.23
C SER A 155 -9.35 0.44 -9.69
N LYS A 156 -9.55 -0.72 -9.03
CA LYS A 156 -8.87 -1.99 -9.37
C LYS A 156 -9.78 -3.09 -9.93
N ALA A 157 -10.95 -2.76 -10.46
CA ALA A 157 -11.78 -3.70 -11.23
C ALA A 157 -11.37 -3.71 -12.72
N GLY A 158 -10.09 -3.97 -12.98
CA GLY A 158 -9.53 -4.12 -14.34
C GLY A 158 -8.57 -5.30 -14.35
N VAL A 159 -8.41 -5.94 -15.51
CA VAL A 159 -7.45 -7.02 -15.78
C VAL A 159 -6.14 -6.72 -15.06
N GLN A 160 -5.72 -7.59 -14.14
CA GLN A 160 -4.46 -7.41 -13.42
C GLN A 160 -3.31 -7.43 -14.42
N LYS A 161 -2.79 -6.25 -14.78
CA LYS A 161 -1.61 -6.14 -15.62
C LYS A 161 -0.38 -6.66 -14.89
N PHE A 162 0.49 -7.37 -15.62
CA PHE A 162 1.79 -7.77 -15.11
C PHE A 162 2.64 -6.52 -14.84
N GLN A 163 3.55 -6.59 -13.86
CA GLN A 163 4.43 -5.48 -13.53
C GLN A 163 5.29 -5.09 -14.73
N TRP A 164 5.79 -6.08 -15.48
CA TRP A 164 6.53 -5.85 -16.72
C TRP A 164 5.76 -4.99 -17.73
N GLU A 165 4.46 -5.27 -17.94
CA GLU A 165 3.61 -4.50 -18.87
C GLU A 165 3.39 -3.06 -18.39
N ILE A 166 3.29 -2.85 -17.08
CA ILE A 166 3.21 -1.51 -16.49
C ILE A 166 4.50 -0.73 -16.77
N MET A 167 5.66 -1.37 -16.60
CA MET A 167 6.96 -0.77 -16.86
C MET A 167 7.14 -0.43 -18.35
N LYS A 168 6.69 -1.31 -19.26
CA LYS A 168 6.60 -0.98 -20.70
C LYS A 168 5.72 0.24 -20.98
N GLY A 169 4.64 0.41 -20.22
CA GLY A 169 3.77 1.58 -20.32
C GLY A 169 4.46 2.92 -20.02
N PHE A 170 5.61 2.90 -19.34
CA PHE A 170 6.45 4.09 -19.13
C PHE A 170 7.41 4.38 -20.30
N GLY A 171 7.39 3.57 -21.36
CA GLY A 171 8.27 3.72 -22.53
C GLY A 171 9.68 3.17 -22.32
N LEU A 172 9.87 2.29 -21.33
CA LEU A 172 11.15 1.64 -21.04
C LEU A 172 11.46 0.53 -22.05
N SER A 173 12.75 0.37 -22.39
CA SER A 173 13.24 -0.77 -23.17
C SER A 173 13.23 -2.06 -22.34
N ASP A 174 13.15 -3.22 -22.98
CA ASP A 174 13.19 -4.52 -22.28
C ASP A 174 14.46 -4.68 -21.41
N GLU A 175 15.61 -4.19 -21.91
CA GLU A 175 16.89 -4.21 -21.18
C GLU A 175 16.88 -3.30 -19.95
N ASP A 176 16.20 -2.15 -20.02
CA ASP A 176 16.09 -1.24 -18.88
C ASP A 176 15.12 -1.77 -17.83
N ILE A 177 14.00 -2.38 -18.24
CA ILE A 177 13.01 -2.95 -17.30
C ILE A 177 13.68 -4.01 -16.41
N ALA A 178 14.54 -4.86 -16.96
CA ALA A 178 15.23 -5.90 -16.20
C ALA A 178 16.06 -5.35 -15.01
N LYS A 179 16.56 -4.10 -15.09
CA LYS A 179 17.33 -3.45 -14.01
C LYS A 179 16.47 -3.12 -12.79
N PHE A 180 15.16 -2.98 -12.96
CA PHE A 180 14.23 -2.68 -11.87
C PHE A 180 13.91 -3.87 -10.96
N GLN A 181 14.51 -5.05 -11.20
CA GLN A 181 14.56 -6.11 -10.18
C GLN A 181 15.34 -5.67 -8.94
N ASP A 182 16.32 -4.77 -9.12
CA ASP A 182 17.00 -4.12 -8.02
C ASP A 182 16.17 -2.91 -7.53
N PRO A 183 15.64 -2.92 -6.28
CA PRO A 183 14.90 -1.79 -5.74
C PRO A 183 15.73 -0.49 -5.72
N TYR A 184 17.07 -0.55 -5.61
CA TYR A 184 17.90 0.65 -5.60
C TYR A 184 17.94 1.37 -6.95
N HIS A 185 17.70 0.65 -8.07
CA HIS A 185 17.59 1.29 -9.38
C HIS A 185 16.43 2.29 -9.44
N TRP A 186 15.31 1.98 -8.77
CA TRP A 186 14.13 2.86 -8.68
C TRP A 186 14.47 4.20 -8.02
N LEU A 187 15.31 4.16 -6.98
CA LEU A 187 15.75 5.35 -6.22
C LEU A 187 16.59 6.31 -7.05
N THR A 188 17.26 5.81 -8.08
CA THR A 188 18.05 6.64 -9.01
C THR A 188 17.28 7.03 -10.26
N TYR A 189 16.23 6.28 -10.61
CA TYR A 189 15.50 6.48 -11.87
C TYR A 189 14.31 7.44 -11.71
N PHE A 190 13.39 7.17 -10.79
CA PHE A 190 12.14 7.93 -10.67
C PHE A 190 12.30 9.32 -10.03
N PRO A 191 13.13 9.55 -8.99
CA PRO A 191 13.23 10.87 -8.37
C PRO A 191 13.73 11.98 -9.31
N PRO A 192 14.74 11.78 -10.17
CA PRO A 192 15.12 12.78 -11.17
C PRO A 192 14.01 13.10 -12.16
N LEU A 193 13.30 12.08 -12.67
CA LEU A 193 12.16 12.29 -13.58
C LEU A 193 11.02 13.04 -12.91
N ALA A 194 10.68 12.69 -11.67
CA ALA A 194 9.67 13.40 -10.89
C ALA A 194 10.06 14.88 -10.66
N LYS A 195 11.34 15.16 -10.44
CA LYS A 195 11.85 16.53 -10.35
C LYS A 195 11.69 17.29 -11.67
N GLU A 196 12.02 16.66 -12.79
CA GLU A 196 11.86 17.24 -14.14
C GLU A 196 10.39 17.51 -14.45
N ASP A 197 9.50 16.55 -14.18
CA ASP A 197 8.05 16.71 -14.36
C ASP A 197 7.49 17.86 -13.53
N LEU A 198 7.93 18.01 -12.27
CA LEU A 198 7.49 19.09 -11.39
C LEU A 198 8.06 20.46 -11.82
N LYS A 199 9.29 20.51 -12.34
CA LYS A 199 9.85 21.71 -12.97
C LYS A 199 9.06 22.08 -14.22
N ALA A 200 8.76 21.11 -15.08
CA ALA A 200 7.94 21.29 -16.28
C ALA A 200 6.50 21.71 -15.93
N PHE A 201 5.96 21.24 -14.79
CA PHE A 201 4.67 21.71 -14.25
C PHE A 201 4.72 23.16 -13.76
N GLY A 202 5.92 23.71 -13.50
CA GLY A 202 6.13 25.08 -13.02
C GLY A 202 6.05 25.24 -11.50
N LEU A 203 6.35 24.18 -10.74
CA LEU A 203 6.37 24.24 -9.29
C LEU A 203 7.46 25.21 -8.79
N GLY A 204 7.08 26.21 -7.99
CA GLY A 204 8.00 27.18 -7.42
C GLY A 204 8.79 26.63 -6.23
N CYS A 205 9.59 25.59 -6.45
CA CYS A 205 10.31 24.85 -5.42
C CYS A 205 11.79 25.26 -5.28
N ASP A 206 12.30 25.29 -4.05
CA ASP A 206 13.74 25.36 -3.76
C ASP A 206 14.35 23.95 -3.88
N TRP A 207 14.82 23.64 -5.08
CA TRP A 207 15.37 22.32 -5.44
C TRP A 207 16.69 21.96 -4.74
N ARG A 208 17.37 22.91 -4.08
CA ARG A 208 18.58 22.63 -3.29
C ARG A 208 18.28 21.82 -2.04
N ARG A 209 17.01 21.81 -1.62
CA ARG A 209 16.50 21.14 -0.42
C ARG A 209 15.82 19.81 -0.73
N SER A 210 15.94 19.31 -1.96
CA SER A 210 15.41 18.02 -2.37
C SER A 210 16.30 16.86 -1.94
N PHE A 211 15.67 15.76 -1.54
CA PHE A 211 16.37 14.56 -1.11
C PHE A 211 15.49 13.30 -1.25
N ILE A 212 16.10 12.12 -1.11
CA ILE A 212 15.43 10.82 -0.97
C ILE A 212 15.50 10.33 0.49
N THR A 213 14.62 9.41 0.87
CA THR A 213 14.34 9.10 2.29
C THR A 213 14.96 7.80 2.82
N THR A 214 15.64 7.01 2.00
CA THR A 214 16.31 5.77 2.45
C THR A 214 17.72 6.05 2.98
N ASP A 215 18.39 5.02 3.46
CA ASP A 215 19.79 5.00 3.88
C ASP A 215 20.79 5.34 2.77
N MET A 216 20.37 5.25 1.50
CA MET A 216 21.10 5.80 0.36
C MET A 216 21.38 7.31 0.50
N ASN A 217 20.55 8.03 1.28
CA ASN A 217 20.85 9.39 1.71
C ASN A 217 21.37 9.40 3.16
N PRO A 218 22.70 9.54 3.37
CA PRO A 218 23.29 9.46 4.71
C PRO A 218 22.84 10.58 5.65
N PHE A 219 22.49 11.76 5.11
CA PHE A 219 22.06 12.90 5.90
C PHE A 219 20.65 12.68 6.47
N TYR A 220 19.73 12.20 5.62
CA TYR A 220 18.36 11.91 6.07
C TYR A 220 18.32 10.70 6.99
N ASP A 221 19.11 9.67 6.72
CA ASP A 221 19.26 8.54 7.63
C ASP A 221 19.84 8.95 9.00
N ALA A 222 20.84 9.83 9.04
CA ALA A 222 21.32 10.40 10.31
C ALA A 222 20.21 11.17 11.05
N PHE A 223 19.37 11.95 10.33
CA PHE A 223 18.23 12.66 10.89
C PHE A 223 17.18 11.70 11.48
N VAL A 224 16.80 10.65 10.76
CA VAL A 224 15.83 9.65 11.24
C VAL A 224 16.40 8.87 12.44
N ARG A 225 17.67 8.48 12.40
CA ARG A 225 18.33 7.83 13.57
C ARG A 225 18.32 8.72 14.80
N TRP A 226 18.57 10.02 14.65
CA TRP A 226 18.44 10.98 15.74
C TRP A 226 17.00 11.02 16.28
N GLN A 227 15.99 11.11 15.40
CA GLN A 227 14.58 11.13 15.76
C GLN A 227 14.18 9.88 16.55
N MET A 228 14.52 8.69 16.06
CA MET A 228 14.20 7.41 16.70
C MET A 228 14.87 7.26 18.06
N ARG A 229 16.13 7.70 18.21
CA ARG A 229 16.82 7.73 19.52
C ARG A 229 16.13 8.66 20.52
N LYS A 230 15.64 9.82 20.08
CA LYS A 230 14.88 10.75 20.92
C LYS A 230 13.54 10.14 21.34
N LEU A 231 12.79 9.56 20.40
CA LEU A 231 11.52 8.87 20.71
C LEU A 231 11.71 7.73 21.70
N LYS A 232 12.78 6.94 21.56
CA LYS A 232 13.13 5.90 22.53
C LYS A 232 13.45 6.48 23.90
N LYS A 233 14.26 7.56 23.99
CA LYS A 233 14.57 8.24 25.27
C LYS A 233 13.31 8.79 25.95
N MET A 234 12.30 9.19 25.18
CA MET A 234 11.00 9.67 25.67
C MET A 234 10.03 8.54 26.03
N GLY A 235 10.43 7.26 25.93
CA GLY A 235 9.55 6.12 26.19
C GLY A 235 8.45 5.91 25.14
N LYS A 236 8.59 6.49 23.94
CA LYS A 236 7.62 6.35 22.84
C LYS A 236 7.88 5.14 21.94
N VAL A 237 9.02 4.47 22.12
CA VAL A 237 9.38 3.23 21.42
C VAL A 237 9.46 2.12 22.45
N VAL A 238 8.62 1.10 22.30
CA VAL A 238 8.55 -0.07 23.18
C VAL A 238 8.79 -1.34 22.36
N LYS A 239 9.34 -2.38 22.99
CA LYS A 239 9.43 -3.73 22.44
C LYS A 239 8.41 -4.58 23.17
N ASP A 240 7.44 -5.11 22.44
CA ASP A 240 6.34 -5.89 22.99
C ASP A 240 5.76 -6.83 21.93
N MET A 241 5.07 -7.89 22.36
CA MET A 241 4.32 -8.77 21.46
C MET A 241 2.92 -8.20 21.27
N ARG A 242 2.56 -7.86 20.04
CA ARG A 242 1.29 -7.18 19.73
C ARG A 242 0.63 -7.80 18.51
N TYR A 243 -0.70 -7.82 18.52
CA TYR A 243 -1.48 -8.15 17.35
C TYR A 243 -1.39 -7.03 16.32
N THR A 244 -1.20 -7.43 15.08
CA THR A 244 -1.16 -6.55 13.91
C THR A 244 -1.67 -7.33 12.71
N ILE A 245 -2.16 -6.63 11.69
CA ILE A 245 -2.30 -7.25 10.38
C ILE A 245 -0.90 -7.65 9.91
N TYR A 246 -0.77 -8.89 9.45
CA TYR A 246 0.51 -9.53 9.14
C TYR A 246 0.42 -10.18 7.76
N SER A 247 1.49 -10.09 6.98
CA SER A 247 1.60 -10.76 5.69
C SER A 247 2.48 -12.00 5.83
N PRO A 248 1.93 -13.22 5.74
CA PRO A 248 2.69 -14.47 5.69
C PRO A 248 3.75 -14.48 4.59
N LEU A 249 3.46 -13.84 3.46
CA LEU A 249 4.36 -13.79 2.31
C LEU A 249 5.56 -12.87 2.57
N ASP A 250 5.31 -11.71 3.18
CA ASP A 250 6.37 -10.72 3.43
C ASP A 250 7.12 -10.97 4.75
N GLY A 251 6.58 -11.82 5.63
CA GLY A 251 7.19 -12.14 6.92
C GLY A 251 7.25 -10.94 7.88
N GLN A 252 6.30 -10.01 7.78
CA GLN A 252 6.28 -8.79 8.59
C GLN A 252 4.88 -8.18 8.75
N PRO A 253 4.69 -7.22 9.68
CA PRO A 253 3.45 -6.44 9.77
C PRO A 253 3.11 -5.74 8.46
N CYS A 254 1.85 -5.84 8.02
CA CYS A 254 1.34 -5.20 6.80
C CYS A 254 0.63 -3.89 7.17
N ALA A 255 1.37 -2.78 7.11
CA ALA A 255 0.86 -1.45 7.42
C ALA A 255 -0.04 -0.94 6.29
N ASP A 256 -0.82 0.12 6.56
CA ASP A 256 -1.82 0.63 5.62
C ASP A 256 -1.28 0.96 4.23
N HIS A 257 -0.08 1.51 4.15
CA HIS A 257 0.55 1.87 2.87
C HIS A 257 1.15 0.68 2.11
N ASP A 258 1.26 -0.49 2.75
CA ASP A 258 1.74 -1.73 2.13
C ASP A 258 0.56 -2.55 1.56
N ARG A 259 -0.68 -2.15 1.83
CA ARG A 259 -1.89 -2.90 1.45
C ARG A 259 -2.36 -2.62 0.03
N ALA A 260 -2.78 -3.68 -0.65
CA ALA A 260 -3.49 -3.56 -1.92
C ALA A 260 -4.99 -3.22 -1.74
N THR A 261 -5.59 -3.66 -0.63
CA THR A 261 -7.01 -3.52 -0.25
C THR A 261 -7.14 -3.41 1.28
N GLY A 262 -8.26 -2.84 1.77
CA GLY A 262 -8.52 -2.77 3.21
C GLY A 262 -7.63 -1.79 4.00
N GLU A 263 -7.31 -0.63 3.41
CA GLU A 263 -6.64 0.47 4.12
C GLU A 263 -7.49 0.90 5.35
N GLY A 264 -6.87 0.98 6.52
CA GLY A 264 -7.54 1.32 7.78
C GLY A 264 -8.23 0.14 8.49
N VAL A 265 -8.17 -1.08 7.95
CA VAL A 265 -8.66 -2.28 8.65
C VAL A 265 -7.73 -2.62 9.81
N LEU A 266 -8.29 -2.83 11.00
CA LEU A 266 -7.57 -3.22 12.20
C LEU A 266 -7.89 -4.67 12.59
N PRO A 267 -7.05 -5.34 13.40
CA PRO A 267 -7.41 -6.63 13.97
C PRO A 267 -8.72 -6.52 14.74
N GLN A 268 -9.65 -7.44 14.48
CA GLN A 268 -10.92 -7.54 15.20
C GLN A 268 -10.86 -8.75 16.12
N GLU A 269 -11.10 -8.52 17.41
CA GLU A 269 -11.11 -9.57 18.43
C GLU A 269 -12.42 -10.37 18.38
N TYR A 270 -12.31 -11.69 18.54
CA TYR A 270 -13.42 -12.62 18.71
C TYR A 270 -13.11 -13.57 19.86
N VAL A 271 -14.14 -13.95 20.62
CA VAL A 271 -14.03 -15.03 21.59
C VAL A 271 -14.24 -16.36 20.89
N LEU A 272 -13.26 -17.27 21.00
CA LEU A 272 -13.33 -18.60 20.41
C LEU A 272 -13.88 -19.60 21.43
N ILE A 273 -15.10 -20.08 21.21
CA ILE A 273 -15.78 -21.06 22.06
C ILE A 273 -15.38 -22.46 21.63
N LYS A 274 -14.82 -23.23 22.57
CA LYS A 274 -14.45 -24.63 22.38
C LYS A 274 -15.63 -25.53 22.78
N MET A 275 -16.28 -26.17 21.82
CA MET A 275 -17.34 -27.16 22.07
C MET A 275 -16.77 -28.56 21.86
N GLU A 276 -16.60 -29.32 22.95
CA GLU A 276 -16.04 -30.68 22.87
C GLU A 276 -16.99 -31.62 22.16
N VAL A 277 -16.48 -32.36 21.18
CA VAL A 277 -17.24 -33.42 20.50
C VAL A 277 -17.27 -34.62 21.43
N VAL A 278 -18.47 -35.04 21.82
CA VAL A 278 -18.66 -36.22 22.67
C VAL A 278 -18.83 -37.49 21.83
N PRO A 279 -18.43 -38.67 22.33
CA PRO A 279 -18.71 -39.94 21.67
C PRO A 279 -20.22 -40.21 21.50
N PRO A 280 -20.64 -41.00 20.49
CA PRO A 280 -19.80 -41.67 19.50
C PRO A 280 -19.29 -40.70 18.41
N PHE A 281 -18.02 -40.84 18.05
CA PHE A 281 -17.43 -40.05 16.97
C PHE A 281 -18.00 -40.45 15.60
N PRO A 282 -18.20 -39.49 14.69
CA PRO A 282 -18.51 -39.80 13.30
C PRO A 282 -17.40 -40.67 12.68
N PRO A 283 -17.69 -41.54 11.69
CA PRO A 283 -16.68 -42.41 11.08
C PRO A 283 -15.43 -41.66 10.56
N LYS A 284 -15.62 -40.41 10.07
CA LYS A 284 -14.54 -39.54 9.59
C LYS A 284 -13.57 -39.09 10.69
N PHE A 285 -13.94 -39.23 11.97
CA PHE A 285 -13.16 -38.79 13.12
C PHE A 285 -12.32 -39.92 13.72
N LYS A 286 -12.34 -41.12 13.13
CA LYS A 286 -11.56 -42.28 13.60
C LYS A 286 -10.06 -41.99 13.75
N ALA A 287 -9.49 -41.19 12.84
CA ALA A 287 -8.08 -40.76 12.91
C ALA A 287 -7.76 -39.85 14.11
N LEU A 288 -8.79 -39.35 14.80
CA LEU A 288 -8.69 -38.44 15.95
C LEU A 288 -8.95 -39.16 17.29
N GLU A 289 -9.12 -40.48 17.27
CA GLU A 289 -9.28 -41.28 18.49
C GLU A 289 -8.09 -41.06 19.45
N GLY A 290 -8.39 -40.90 20.74
CA GLY A 290 -7.39 -40.60 21.78
C GLY A 290 -7.06 -39.11 21.94
N ARG A 291 -7.63 -38.21 21.13
CA ARG A 291 -7.48 -36.75 21.25
C ARG A 291 -8.78 -36.07 21.69
N LYS A 292 -8.67 -34.86 22.24
CA LYS A 292 -9.83 -34.02 22.55
C LYS A 292 -10.18 -33.19 21.32
N VAL A 293 -11.34 -33.46 20.73
CA VAL A 293 -11.79 -32.79 19.51
C VAL A 293 -12.79 -31.69 19.85
N TYR A 294 -12.56 -30.48 19.35
CA TYR A 294 -13.40 -29.32 19.60
C TYR A 294 -13.94 -28.72 18.30
N LEU A 295 -15.25 -28.47 18.23
CA LEU A 295 -15.81 -27.50 17.28
C LEU A 295 -15.51 -26.10 17.83
N ALA A 296 -14.67 -25.35 17.11
CA ALA A 296 -14.20 -24.04 17.56
C ALA A 296 -14.98 -22.92 16.85
N ALA A 297 -15.90 -22.26 17.57
CA ALA A 297 -16.79 -21.24 17.02
C ALA A 297 -16.44 -19.85 17.55
N ALA A 298 -16.26 -18.87 16.64
CA ALA A 298 -15.98 -17.49 17.00
C ALA A 298 -17.28 -16.72 17.29
N THR A 299 -17.30 -15.92 18.36
CA THR A 299 -18.42 -15.03 18.72
C THR A 299 -17.93 -13.66 19.18
N LEU A 300 -18.74 -12.62 18.93
CA LEU A 300 -18.56 -11.28 19.51
C LEU A 300 -19.39 -11.08 20.78
N ARG A 301 -20.23 -12.06 21.12
CA ARG A 301 -21.22 -11.98 22.20
C ARG A 301 -21.08 -13.15 23.17
N PRO A 302 -19.98 -13.24 23.92
CA PRO A 302 -19.77 -14.34 24.86
C PRO A 302 -20.84 -14.42 25.96
N GLU A 303 -21.54 -13.31 26.25
CA GLU A 303 -22.61 -13.27 27.24
C GLU A 303 -23.83 -14.13 26.85
N THR A 304 -24.01 -14.46 25.56
CA THR A 304 -25.16 -15.25 25.10
C THR A 304 -24.93 -16.76 25.18
N MET A 305 -23.75 -17.21 25.60
CA MET A 305 -23.37 -18.62 25.53
C MET A 305 -24.23 -19.53 26.45
N TYR A 306 -24.88 -18.99 27.48
CA TYR A 306 -25.83 -19.75 28.31
C TYR A 306 -27.08 -20.21 27.56
N GLY A 307 -27.41 -19.57 26.43
CA GLY A 307 -28.59 -19.88 25.62
C GLY A 307 -28.29 -20.74 24.38
N GLN A 308 -27.15 -21.43 24.34
CA GLN A 308 -26.80 -22.30 23.22
C GLN A 308 -27.75 -23.50 23.13
N THR A 309 -28.44 -23.63 22.01
CA THR A 309 -29.33 -24.78 21.71
C THR A 309 -28.68 -25.78 20.75
N ASN A 310 -27.78 -25.31 19.89
CA ASN A 310 -27.13 -26.08 18.83
C ASN A 310 -25.87 -25.36 18.33
N CYS A 311 -25.10 -26.04 17.48
CA CYS A 311 -23.96 -25.48 16.74
C CYS A 311 -24.30 -25.41 15.25
N TRP A 312 -23.96 -24.30 14.60
CA TRP A 312 -24.18 -24.10 13.16
C TRP A 312 -22.92 -24.42 12.37
N VAL A 313 -23.07 -25.29 11.38
CA VAL A 313 -22.03 -25.63 10.40
C VAL A 313 -22.64 -25.52 9.00
N LEU A 314 -21.83 -25.14 8.01
CA LEU A 314 -22.27 -25.11 6.62
C LEU A 314 -22.13 -26.52 6.03
N PRO A 315 -23.21 -27.19 5.58
CA PRO A 315 -23.19 -28.53 4.98
C PRO A 315 -22.09 -28.74 3.94
N ASP A 316 -22.01 -27.79 2.99
CA ASP A 316 -21.07 -27.83 1.86
C ASP A 316 -19.76 -27.10 2.17
N GLY A 317 -19.56 -26.69 3.44
CA GLY A 317 -18.35 -26.04 3.91
C GLY A 317 -17.17 -27.02 3.94
N LYS A 318 -15.99 -26.52 3.56
CA LYS A 318 -14.72 -27.26 3.66
C LYS A 318 -14.07 -26.94 5.01
N TYR A 319 -13.90 -27.97 5.82
CA TYR A 319 -13.30 -27.90 7.15
C TYR A 319 -12.09 -28.84 7.23
N GLY A 320 -11.29 -28.68 8.27
CA GLY A 320 -10.23 -29.61 8.61
C GLY A 320 -10.13 -29.79 10.11
N ALA A 321 -9.59 -30.94 10.51
CA ALA A 321 -9.19 -31.22 11.87
C ALA A 321 -7.74 -30.78 12.05
N PHE A 322 -7.52 -29.67 12.74
CA PHE A 322 -6.20 -29.06 12.91
C PHE A 322 -5.64 -29.28 14.31
N GLU A 323 -4.37 -29.65 14.37
CA GLU A 323 -3.66 -29.88 15.63
C GLU A 323 -3.30 -28.55 16.33
N ILE A 324 -3.80 -28.36 17.55
CA ILE A 324 -3.55 -27.15 18.34
C ILE A 324 -2.40 -27.35 19.31
N ASN A 325 -2.35 -28.51 19.95
CA ASN A 325 -1.25 -28.97 20.80
C ASN A 325 -1.25 -30.51 20.79
N ASP A 326 -0.48 -31.14 21.68
CA ASP A 326 -0.37 -32.60 21.71
C ASP A 326 -1.69 -33.32 22.07
N THR A 327 -2.67 -32.63 22.68
CA THR A 327 -3.94 -33.22 23.12
C THR A 327 -5.17 -32.74 22.33
N ASP A 328 -5.18 -31.47 21.95
CA ASP A 328 -6.36 -30.78 21.43
C ASP A 328 -6.33 -30.66 19.91
N VAL A 329 -7.47 -30.96 19.29
CA VAL A 329 -7.73 -30.82 17.85
C VAL A 329 -8.93 -29.91 17.66
N PHE A 330 -8.80 -28.87 16.84
CA PHE A 330 -9.93 -28.01 16.49
C PHE A 330 -10.44 -28.33 15.09
N ILE A 331 -11.76 -28.39 14.95
CA ILE A 331 -12.44 -28.46 13.67
C ILE A 331 -12.80 -27.05 13.24
N LEU A 332 -12.17 -26.57 12.16
CA LEU A 332 -12.29 -25.20 11.67
C LEU A 332 -11.88 -25.11 10.19
N THR A 333 -12.02 -23.94 9.59
CA THR A 333 -11.58 -23.73 8.18
C THR A 333 -10.07 -23.55 8.09
N SER A 334 -9.46 -23.88 6.94
CA SER A 334 -8.02 -23.68 6.72
C SER A 334 -7.56 -22.24 6.95
N ARG A 335 -8.40 -21.26 6.59
CA ARG A 335 -8.12 -19.83 6.84
C ARG A 335 -8.11 -19.51 8.34
N SER A 336 -9.06 -20.03 9.10
CA SER A 336 -9.09 -19.88 10.56
C SER A 336 -7.87 -20.55 11.21
N ALA A 337 -7.46 -21.73 10.73
CA ALA A 337 -6.30 -22.46 11.24
C ALA A 337 -5.01 -21.65 11.05
N LEU A 338 -4.86 -21.06 9.86
CA LEU A 338 -3.73 -20.21 9.53
C LEU A 338 -3.68 -18.98 10.45
N ASN A 339 -4.81 -18.29 10.64
CA ASN A 339 -4.88 -17.15 11.55
C ASN A 339 -4.46 -17.52 12.99
N LEU A 340 -4.93 -18.66 13.51
CA LEU A 340 -4.53 -19.15 14.83
C LEU A 340 -3.04 -19.49 14.88
N ALA A 341 -2.49 -20.07 13.81
CA ALA A 341 -1.07 -20.41 13.76
C ALA A 341 -0.15 -19.18 13.86
N TYR A 342 -0.50 -18.08 13.19
CA TYR A 342 0.20 -16.79 13.31
C TYR A 342 -0.06 -16.07 14.65
N GLN A 343 -1.00 -16.55 15.45
CA GLN A 343 -1.25 -16.09 16.83
C GLN A 343 -0.57 -16.99 17.87
N ASN A 344 0.28 -17.94 17.45
CA ASN A 344 0.87 -18.98 18.31
C ASN A 344 -0.18 -19.88 18.99
N GLN A 345 -1.32 -20.11 18.33
CA GLN A 345 -2.41 -20.97 18.77
C GLN A 345 -2.49 -22.26 17.95
N SER A 346 -1.35 -22.75 17.48
CA SER A 346 -1.17 -24.05 16.80
C SER A 346 0.06 -24.75 17.36
N ARG A 347 0.15 -26.06 17.15
CA ARG A 347 1.28 -26.85 17.67
C ARG A 347 2.63 -26.37 17.12
N ILE A 348 2.67 -26.10 15.82
CA ILE A 348 3.81 -25.47 15.15
C ILE A 348 3.39 -24.04 14.81
N PRO A 349 4.06 -23.00 15.34
CA PRO A 349 3.79 -21.62 14.98
C PRO A 349 3.81 -21.40 13.47
N GLU A 350 2.95 -20.52 12.97
CA GLU A 350 2.86 -20.09 11.56
C GLU A 350 2.48 -21.20 10.56
N LYS A 351 2.39 -22.47 11.00
CA LYS A 351 2.12 -23.63 10.16
C LYS A 351 1.01 -24.50 10.76
N PRO A 352 -0.24 -24.40 10.27
CA PRO A 352 -1.30 -25.29 10.70
C PRO A 352 -1.04 -26.73 10.20
N THR A 353 -1.20 -27.73 11.08
CA THR A 353 -1.10 -29.15 10.73
C THR A 353 -2.51 -29.73 10.62
N CYS A 354 -2.93 -30.08 9.40
CA CYS A 354 -4.21 -30.75 9.15
C CYS A 354 -4.06 -32.26 9.31
N LEU A 355 -4.88 -32.88 10.15
CA LEU A 355 -4.91 -34.32 10.40
C LEU A 355 -5.94 -35.03 9.52
N ALA A 356 -7.03 -34.35 9.18
CA ALA A 356 -8.10 -34.87 8.32
C ALA A 356 -8.87 -33.72 7.68
N GLU A 357 -9.22 -33.87 6.41
CA GLU A 357 -10.17 -32.99 5.73
C GLU A 357 -11.61 -33.43 6.01
N LEU A 358 -12.49 -32.45 6.22
CA LEU A 358 -13.87 -32.67 6.63
C LEU A 358 -14.81 -31.81 5.78
N SER A 359 -16.02 -32.31 5.59
CA SER A 359 -17.18 -31.55 5.10
C SER A 359 -18.12 -31.24 6.25
N GLY A 360 -19.02 -30.27 6.09
CA GLY A 360 -20.09 -30.05 7.06
C GLY A 360 -21.09 -31.20 7.17
N ASN A 361 -21.20 -32.02 6.12
CA ASN A 361 -22.01 -33.25 6.05
C ASN A 361 -21.31 -34.53 6.50
#